data_AF-W1YDM5-F1
#
_entry.id   AF-W1YDM5-F1
#
_cell.length_a   1.000
_cell.length_b   1.000
_cell.length_c   1.000
_cell.angle_alpha   90.00
_cell.angle_beta   90.00
_cell.angle_gamma   90.00
#
_symmetry.space_group_name_H-M   'P 1'
#
loop_
_entity.id
_entity.type
_entity.pdbx_description
1 polymer ?
#
loop_
_entity_poly.entity_id
_entity_poly.type
_entity_poly.pdbx_seq_one_letter_code
_entity_poly.pdbx_strand_id
1 'polypeptide(L)' 'SDFRISNFLLWQLAYAEFWFTDLHWPDFTKETLLEAVAAYQKRERRFGGLRDEE' A
#
# COMPACT_ATOMS: atom_id res chain seq x y z
N SER A 1 3.51 -15.48 4.60
CA SER A 1 3.27 -14.08 5.01
C SER A 1 1.77 -13.84 5.07
N ASP A 2 1.30 -13.22 6.15
CA ASP A 2 -0.13 -12.93 6.38
C ASP A 2 -0.45 -11.55 5.79
N PHE A 3 -1.45 -11.46 4.92
CA PHE A 3 -1.85 -10.23 4.24
C PHE A 3 -3.30 -9.90 4.62
N ARG A 4 -3.45 -9.19 5.74
CA ARG A 4 -4.75 -8.86 6.30
C ARG A 4 -4.76 -7.46 6.87
N ILE A 5 -5.94 -6.87 6.85
CA ILE A 5 -6.20 -5.54 7.40
C ILE A 5 -6.63 -5.62 8.88
N SER A 6 -7.10 -6.79 9.34
CA SER A 6 -7.45 -7.03 10.74
C SER A 6 -8.44 -6.02 11.32
N ASN A 7 -9.49 -5.67 10.55
CA ASN A 7 -10.52 -4.72 10.95
C ASN A 7 -10.01 -3.29 11.26
N PHE A 8 -8.86 -2.91 10.71
CA PHE A 8 -8.31 -1.57 10.86
C PHE A 8 -8.76 -0.65 9.72
N LEU A 9 -9.40 0.49 10.03
CA LEU A 9 -9.72 1.57 9.08
C LEU A 9 -10.52 1.20 7.81
N LEU A 10 -11.36 0.15 7.85
CA LEU A 10 -12.03 -0.43 6.68
C LEU A 10 -12.65 0.56 5.70
N TRP A 11 -13.34 1.58 6.20
CA TRP A 11 -13.98 2.59 5.35
C TRP A 11 -12.97 3.56 4.73
N GLN A 12 -12.01 4.01 5.53
CA GLN A 12 -11.01 4.99 5.11
C GLN A 12 -10.06 4.42 4.05
N LEU A 13 -9.81 3.12 4.08
CA LEU A 13 -8.87 2.45 3.17
C LEU A 13 -9.49 1.88 1.89
N ALA A 14 -10.77 2.18 1.59
CA ALA A 14 -11.48 1.62 0.43
C ALA A 14 -10.74 1.78 -0.92
N TYR A 15 -9.95 2.85 -1.06
CA TYR A 15 -9.09 3.12 -2.23
C TYR A 15 -7.65 3.47 -1.83
N ALA A 16 -7.24 3.07 -0.62
CA ALA A 16 -5.84 3.19 -0.21
C ALA A 16 -5.02 2.08 -0.88
N GLU A 17 -3.78 2.40 -1.22
CA GLU A 17 -2.83 1.41 -1.69
C GLU A 17 -2.27 0.64 -0.50
N PHE A 18 -2.12 -0.68 -0.66
CA PHE A 18 -1.47 -1.50 0.36
C PHE A 18 -0.01 -1.74 0.02
N TRP A 19 0.83 -1.55 1.02
CA TRP A 19 2.23 -1.93 1.00
C TRP A 19 2.48 -2.86 2.18
N PHE A 20 3.02 -4.05 1.89
CA PHE A 20 3.32 -5.07 2.88
C PHE A 20 4.81 -5.38 2.83
N THR A 21 5.38 -5.68 4.00
CA THR A 21 6.78 -6.08 4.16
C THR A 21 6.87 -7.30 5.06
N ASP A 22 7.85 -8.17 4.79
CA ASP A 22 8.17 -9.30 5.67
C ASP A 22 8.95 -8.85 6.92
N LEU A 23 9.33 -7.57 6.99
CA LEU A 23 10.00 -6.96 8.14
C LEU A 23 9.08 -6.92 9.37
N HIS A 24 9.62 -7.27 10.53
CA HIS A 24 8.91 -7.13 11.79
C HIS A 24 8.87 -5.67 12.25
N TRP A 25 7.81 -5.29 12.97
CA TRP A 25 7.61 -3.90 13.40
C TRP A 25 8.80 -3.28 14.17
N PRO A 26 9.50 -3.99 15.08
CA PRO A 26 10.68 -3.44 15.76
C PRO A 26 11.85 -3.11 14.83
N ASP A 27 11.95 -3.78 13.68
CA ASP A 27 13.02 -3.60 12.71
C ASP A 27 12.70 -2.51 11.68
N PHE A 28 11.49 -1.94 11.71
CA PHE A 28 11.03 -0.93 10.75
C PHE A 28 11.78 0.39 10.91
N THR A 29 12.54 0.78 9.88
CA THR A 29 13.35 2.01 9.91
C THR A 29 12.80 3.12 9.02
N LYS A 30 13.44 4.30 9.09
CA LYS A 30 13.13 5.44 8.22
C LYS A 30 13.33 5.10 6.75
N GLU A 31 14.36 4.32 6.44
CA GLU A 31 14.70 3.89 5.08
C GLU A 31 13.59 2.99 4.52
N THR A 32 13.07 2.08 5.34
CA THR A 32 11.93 1.23 4.99
C THR A 32 10.68 2.07 4.69
N LEU A 33 10.44 3.14 5.47
CA LEU A 33 9.34 4.06 5.18
C LEU A 33 9.51 4.76 3.82
N LEU A 34 10.73 5.21 3.49
CA LEU A 34 11.00 5.84 2.19
C LEU A 34 10.78 4.85 1.03
N GLU A 35 11.15 3.59 1.21
CA GLU A 35 10.86 2.52 0.25
C GLU A 35 9.36 2.33 0.04
N ALA A 36 8.59 2.27 1.13
CA ALA A 36 7.13 2.16 1.08
C ALA A 36 6.48 3.32 0.31
N VAL A 37 6.95 4.56 0.55
CA VAL A 37 6.48 5.75 -0.17
C VAL A 37 6.88 5.71 -1.65
N ALA A 38 8.10 5.31 -1.97
CA ALA A 38 8.55 5.17 -3.35
C ALA A 38 7.75 4.09 -4.11
N ALA A 39 7.37 3.00 -3.44
CA ALA A 39 6.50 1.98 -4.00
C ALA A 39 5.07 2.51 -4.22
N TYR A 40 4.53 3.28 -3.27
CA TYR A 40 3.24 3.95 -3.40
C TYR A 40 3.20 4.89 -4.63
N GLN A 41 4.24 5.70 -4.83
CA GLN A 41 4.31 6.66 -5.96
C GLN A 41 4.29 6.00 -7.34
N LYS A 42 4.69 4.72 -7.45
CA LYS A 42 4.71 3.98 -8.71
C LYS A 42 3.37 3.31 -9.05
N ARG A 43 2.40 3.33 -8.13
CA ARG A 43 1.09 2.74 -8.37
C ARG A 43 0.24 3.69 -9.21
N GLU A 44 -0.35 3.15 -10.28
CA GLU A 44 -1.30 3.91 -11.07
C GLU A 44 -2.70 3.79 -10.46
N ARG A 45 -3.20 4.91 -9.96
CA ARG A 45 -4.50 4.98 -9.29
C ARG A 45 -5.59 5.19 -10.34
N ARG A 46 -6.47 4.20 -10.46
CA ARG A 46 -7.53 4.22 -11.48
C ARG A 46 -8.76 5.01 -11.07
N PHE A 47 -8.98 5.28 -9.78
CA PHE A 47 -10.13 6.04 -9.25
C PHE A 47 -11.50 5.70 -9.89
N GLY A 48 -11.72 4.46 -10.35
CA GLY A 48 -12.94 4.03 -11.03
C GLY A 48 -12.96 4.18 -12.56
N GLY A 49 -11.88 4.63 -13.19
CA GLY A 49 -11.70 4.65 -14.65
C GLY A 49 -11.14 3.34 -15.20
N LEU A 50 -11.68 2.91 -16.34
CA LEU A 50 -11.07 1.87 -17.17
C LEU A 50 -9.93 2.52 -17.97
N ARG A 51 -8.78 1.85 -18.09
CA ARG A 51 -7.76 2.30 -19.05
C ARG A 51 -8.32 2.01 -20.43
N ASP A 52 -8.41 3.03 -21.28
CA ASP A 52 -8.52 2.79 -22.71
C ASP A 52 -7.20 2.13 -23.15
N GLU A 53 -7.30 0.93 -23.69
CA GLU A 53 -6.19 0.22 -24.32
C GLU A 53 -5.92 0.92 -25.66
N GLU A 54 -4.77 1.59 -25.79
CA GLU A 54 -4.15 1.88 -27.10
C GLU A 54 -3.28 0.70 -27.54
#